data_AF-A0A1E4FIU3-F1
#
_entry.id   AF-A0A1E4FIU3-F1
#
_cell.length_a   1.000
_cell.length_b   1.000
_cell.length_c   1.000
_cell.angle_alpha   90.00
_cell.angle_beta   90.00
_cell.angle_gamma   90.00
#
_symmetry.space_group_name_H-M   'P 1'
#
loop_
_entity.id
_entity.type
_entity.pdbx_description
1 polymer ?
#
loop_
_entity_poly.entity_id
_entity_poly.type
_entity_poly.pdbx_seq_one_letter_code
_entity_poly.pdbx_strand_id
1 'polypeptide(L)'
;MKANENIAAESIEETPFGMSMAEARIAELAKLKPIEYEQCREDEAKALKLRVSFLDKMVQAARPADPDGEPADPFEDIEPWDSPVDGADLLDTIQRTILRFCVLPDHSAPLMAVWALHAFAHDASDISPVLAFVSPEKRCGKTTAMSVMGALTPKSMHAVNISTSVLFRVIEKYQPTVLIDEADTFLEANEELRGALNGGHNRLSAFVWRSVGDDHEPRQFRVWAPKCIAMIGKLPDTLEDRALVVHLRRKQEGETVERFRADRVQEFEHLRRKAARWADDHSMRLRDIDPDIPGSLNDRAQDNARAICAIADVAGGQWPMLVRNALVGAASQADDEPQSAGVLLLRDIAEIFESKAVSRIGSTQLCDALCALEESPWAEWRAGRPIASRSIVKLLKPYGITPRRDMTQRFYARADFADAFNRYLSDGTEKSVTSVISVIGNSSVMKKHNKINGHDTYDGNDAYSDHDGEKRHDDGSGDTLPLKSWGEI
;
A
#
# COMPACT_ATOMS: atom_id res chain seq x y z
N MET A 1 -7.29 73.63 -31.21
CA MET A 1 -6.51 73.73 -32.46
C MET A 1 -5.08 74.12 -32.10
N LYS A 2 -4.09 73.54 -32.79
CA LYS A 2 -2.63 73.42 -32.45
C LYS A 2 -2.36 72.14 -31.65
N ALA A 3 -1.95 71.01 -32.23
CA ALA A 3 -0.90 70.70 -33.23
C ALA A 3 0.53 70.91 -32.70
N ASN A 4 1.24 69.78 -32.63
CA ASN A 4 2.68 69.52 -32.75
C ASN A 4 3.69 70.50 -32.13
N GLU A 5 4.59 69.98 -31.29
CA GLU A 5 5.99 69.72 -31.71
C GLU A 5 6.80 68.96 -30.63
N ASN A 6 7.35 67.82 -31.08
CA ASN A 6 8.59 67.13 -30.71
C ASN A 6 9.20 67.29 -29.31
N ILE A 7 9.12 66.18 -28.58
CA ILE A 7 10.02 65.79 -27.48
C ILE A 7 11.37 65.41 -28.10
N ALA A 8 12.41 66.13 -27.70
CA ALA A 8 13.79 65.82 -28.03
C ALA A 8 14.22 64.50 -27.38
N ALA A 9 14.97 63.74 -28.16
CA ALA A 9 15.48 62.42 -27.86
C ALA A 9 16.56 62.45 -26.77
N GLU A 10 16.44 61.54 -25.80
CA GLU A 10 17.58 60.99 -25.06
C GLU A 10 17.54 59.46 -25.16
N SER A 11 18.37 58.98 -26.09
CA SER A 11 19.07 57.69 -26.15
C SER A 11 18.65 56.56 -25.20
N ILE A 12 17.93 55.59 -25.76
CA ILE A 12 17.97 54.20 -25.28
C ILE A 12 19.27 53.59 -25.84
N GLU A 13 20.23 53.29 -24.98
CA GLU A 13 21.43 52.51 -25.34
C GLU A 13 21.00 51.13 -25.89
N GLU A 14 21.34 50.89 -27.15
CA GLU A 14 21.19 49.60 -27.81
C GLU A 14 22.06 48.54 -27.11
N THR A 15 21.44 47.49 -26.58
CA THR A 15 22.15 46.26 -26.19
C THR A 15 22.76 45.62 -27.45
N PRO A 16 24.10 45.48 -27.57
CA PRO A 16 24.74 45.08 -28.83
C PRO A 16 24.70 43.57 -29.12
N PHE A 17 23.77 42.81 -28.53
CA PHE A 17 23.61 41.38 -28.81
C PHE A 17 22.12 41.03 -28.89
N GLY A 18 21.63 40.76 -30.10
CA GLY A 18 20.30 40.16 -30.27
C GLY A 18 20.29 38.72 -29.76
N MET A 19 19.18 38.26 -29.16
CA MET A 19 19.03 36.89 -28.62
C MET A 19 19.49 35.80 -29.60
N SER A 20 19.18 35.95 -30.89
CA SER A 20 19.60 35.02 -31.96
C SER A 20 21.12 34.88 -32.11
N MET A 21 21.89 35.93 -31.83
CA MET A 21 23.35 35.92 -31.93
C MET A 21 23.99 35.23 -30.72
N ALA A 22 23.38 35.37 -29.54
CA ALA A 22 23.79 34.66 -28.33
C ALA A 22 23.53 33.15 -28.47
N GLU A 23 22.36 32.76 -28.99
CA GLU A 23 22.04 31.35 -29.29
C GLU A 23 23.02 30.74 -30.31
N ALA A 24 23.34 31.48 -31.38
CA ALA A 24 24.32 31.03 -32.36
C ALA A 24 25.71 30.85 -31.74
N ARG A 25 26.13 31.75 -30.83
CA ARG A 25 27.41 31.63 -30.14
C ARG A 25 27.45 30.43 -29.20
N ILE A 26 26.36 30.20 -28.46
CA ILE A 26 26.20 29.02 -27.58
C ILE A 26 26.32 27.72 -28.39
N ALA A 27 25.70 27.66 -29.58
CA ALA A 27 25.81 26.50 -30.45
C ALA A 27 27.24 26.24 -30.96
N GLU A 28 28.04 27.29 -31.17
CA GLU A 28 29.47 27.15 -31.50
C GLU A 28 30.30 26.67 -30.30
N LEU A 29 30.04 27.22 -29.11
CA LEU A 29 30.72 26.81 -27.88
C LEU A 29 30.44 25.33 -27.52
N ALA A 30 29.24 24.84 -27.83
CA ALA A 30 28.87 23.43 -27.65
C ALA A 30 29.76 22.47 -28.45
N LYS A 31 30.32 22.90 -29.59
CA LYS A 31 31.19 22.06 -30.43
C LYS A 31 32.63 21.94 -29.90
N LEU A 32 33.03 22.79 -28.96
CA LEU A 32 34.38 22.78 -28.38
C LEU A 32 34.59 21.57 -27.46
N LYS A 33 35.84 21.06 -27.41
CA LYS A 33 36.20 20.03 -26.43
C LYS A 33 36.09 20.58 -25.00
N PRO A 34 35.88 19.74 -23.98
CA PRO A 34 35.71 20.19 -22.61
C PRO A 34 36.82 21.14 -22.12
N ILE A 35 38.08 20.85 -22.44
CA ILE A 35 39.21 21.67 -22.01
C ILE A 35 39.33 23.01 -22.77
N GLU A 36 38.90 23.03 -24.03
CA GLU A 36 38.92 24.24 -24.87
C GLU A 36 37.79 25.19 -24.44
N TYR A 37 36.63 24.63 -24.08
CA TYR A 37 35.52 25.39 -23.50
C TYR A 37 35.87 25.95 -22.12
N GLU A 38 36.48 25.14 -21.24
CA GLU A 38 36.90 25.57 -19.90
C GLU A 38 37.82 26.80 -19.95
N GLN A 39 38.70 26.87 -20.96
CA GLN A 39 39.64 27.96 -21.14
C GLN A 39 38.99 29.26 -21.62
N CYS A 40 37.83 29.21 -22.29
CA CYS A 40 37.17 30.40 -22.84
C CYS A 40 35.84 30.77 -22.17
N ARG A 41 35.27 29.89 -21.31
CA ARG A 41 33.91 30.07 -20.76
C ARG A 41 33.72 31.38 -19.98
N GLU A 42 34.73 31.85 -19.25
CA GLU A 42 34.63 33.07 -18.45
C GLU A 42 34.59 34.32 -19.33
N ASP A 43 35.43 34.36 -20.36
CA ASP A 43 35.49 35.47 -21.32
C ASP A 43 34.24 35.51 -22.22
N GLU A 44 33.74 34.35 -22.65
CA GLU A 44 32.53 34.23 -23.46
C GLU A 44 31.27 34.58 -22.65
N ALA A 45 31.18 34.15 -21.38
CA ALA A 45 30.08 34.53 -20.50
C ALA A 45 30.04 36.05 -20.29
N LYS A 46 31.22 36.67 -20.11
CA LYS A 46 31.34 38.12 -19.99
C LYS A 46 30.95 38.85 -21.29
N ALA A 47 31.36 38.34 -22.44
CA ALA A 47 31.01 38.91 -23.76
C ALA A 47 29.50 38.83 -24.03
N LEU A 48 28.86 37.72 -23.67
CA LEU A 48 27.42 37.50 -23.82
C LEU A 48 26.58 38.13 -22.69
N LYS A 49 27.23 38.74 -21.69
CA LYS A 49 26.58 39.28 -20.48
C LYS A 49 25.72 38.25 -19.73
N LEU A 50 26.18 37.00 -19.70
CA LEU A 50 25.53 35.89 -19.00
C LEU A 50 26.31 35.51 -17.73
N ARG A 51 25.63 34.88 -16.76
CA ARG A 51 26.33 34.16 -15.68
C ARG A 51 27.06 32.97 -16.29
N VAL A 52 28.30 32.69 -15.85
CA VAL A 52 29.08 31.53 -16.31
C VAL A 52 28.28 30.24 -16.13
N SER A 53 27.64 30.06 -14.97
CA SER A 53 26.79 28.89 -14.68
C SER A 53 25.59 28.75 -15.62
N PHE A 54 25.02 29.86 -16.10
CA PHE A 54 23.94 29.85 -17.07
C PHE A 54 24.43 29.53 -18.48
N LEU A 55 25.60 30.08 -18.88
CA LEU A 55 26.26 29.73 -20.13
C LEU A 55 26.60 28.22 -20.16
N ASP A 56 27.14 27.68 -19.08
CA ASP A 56 27.45 26.25 -18.94
C ASP A 56 26.20 25.38 -19.14
N LYS A 57 25.07 25.77 -18.54
CA LYS A 57 23.78 25.09 -18.69
C LYS A 57 23.31 25.09 -20.16
N MET A 58 23.43 26.23 -20.85
CA MET A 58 23.01 26.37 -22.24
C MET A 58 23.94 25.62 -23.22
N VAL A 59 25.25 25.67 -23.00
CA VAL A 59 26.25 24.96 -23.80
C VAL A 59 26.11 23.45 -23.64
N GLN A 60 25.90 22.96 -22.42
CA GLN A 60 25.68 21.55 -22.16
C GLN A 60 24.36 21.05 -22.75
N ALA A 61 23.30 21.87 -22.74
CA ALA A 61 22.02 21.54 -23.38
C ALA A 61 22.09 21.52 -24.91
N ALA A 62 22.98 22.33 -25.50
CA ALA A 62 23.20 22.40 -26.95
C ALA A 62 24.19 21.35 -27.48
N ARG A 63 24.94 20.67 -26.61
CA ARG A 63 25.82 19.57 -27.01
C ARG A 63 24.98 18.38 -27.47
N PRO A 64 25.32 17.73 -28.60
CA PRO A 64 24.73 16.44 -28.93
C PRO A 64 25.02 15.48 -27.76
N ALA A 65 24.00 14.76 -27.30
CA ALA A 65 24.19 13.71 -26.31
C ALA A 65 25.29 12.76 -26.83
N ASP A 66 26.32 12.56 -26.03
CA ASP A 66 27.42 11.66 -26.38
C ASP A 66 26.83 10.25 -26.61
N PRO A 67 26.84 9.71 -27.84
CA PRO A 67 26.27 8.39 -28.12
C PRO A 67 26.99 7.29 -27.33
N ASP A 68 28.26 7.52 -26.99
CA ASP A 68 29.10 6.60 -26.23
C ASP A 68 29.11 6.90 -24.72
N GLY A 69 28.40 7.95 -24.27
CA GLY A 69 28.41 8.45 -22.89
C GLY A 69 27.09 8.29 -22.13
N GLU A 70 25.98 7.90 -22.78
CA GLU A 70 24.81 7.36 -22.07
C GLU A 70 25.24 6.00 -21.48
N PRO A 71 25.33 5.86 -20.14
CA PRO A 71 25.54 4.54 -19.57
C PRO A 71 24.41 3.65 -20.09
N ALA A 72 24.78 2.49 -20.66
CA ALA A 72 23.82 1.50 -21.14
C ALA A 72 22.70 1.31 -20.12
N ASP A 73 21.45 1.18 -20.59
CA ASP A 73 20.31 0.95 -19.70
C ASP A 73 20.67 -0.22 -18.77
N PRO A 74 20.72 0.02 -17.44
CA PRO A 74 21.14 -1.02 -16.50
C PRO A 74 20.10 -2.14 -16.39
N PHE A 75 18.93 -1.99 -17.02
CA PHE A 75 17.85 -2.96 -17.03
C PHE A 75 17.73 -3.65 -18.38
N GLU A 76 17.49 -4.96 -18.33
CA GLU A 76 17.19 -5.78 -19.51
C GLU A 76 15.83 -5.39 -20.09
N ASP A 77 15.79 -5.09 -21.39
CA ASP A 77 14.54 -4.97 -22.14
C ASP A 77 14.00 -6.37 -22.45
N ILE A 78 12.78 -6.63 -22.02
CA ILE A 78 12.12 -7.93 -22.18
C ILE A 78 11.22 -7.86 -23.40
N GLU A 79 11.54 -8.62 -24.44
CA GLU A 79 10.67 -8.75 -25.61
C GLU A 79 9.41 -9.56 -25.26
N PRO A 80 8.18 -9.04 -25.48
CA PRO A 80 6.96 -9.78 -25.21
C PRO A 80 6.91 -11.16 -25.92
N TRP A 81 6.13 -12.07 -25.36
CA TRP A 81 5.84 -13.37 -25.98
C TRP A 81 5.05 -13.22 -27.30
N ASP A 82 5.35 -14.07 -28.28
CA ASP A 82 4.85 -13.91 -29.65
C ASP A 82 3.34 -14.11 -29.80
N SER A 83 2.74 -14.93 -28.92
CA SER A 83 1.33 -15.30 -28.97
C SER A 83 0.58 -14.83 -27.73
N PRO A 84 -0.75 -14.64 -27.81
CA PRO A 84 -1.58 -14.37 -26.63
C PRO A 84 -1.36 -15.41 -25.54
N VAL A 85 -1.38 -14.97 -24.29
CA VAL A 85 -1.10 -15.80 -23.12
C VAL A 85 -2.37 -15.96 -22.29
N ASP A 86 -2.68 -17.19 -21.88
CA ASP A 86 -3.74 -17.45 -20.91
C ASP A 86 -3.30 -16.98 -19.51
N GLY A 87 -4.09 -16.09 -18.90
CA GLY A 87 -3.75 -15.46 -17.63
C GLY A 87 -3.77 -16.41 -16.44
N ALA A 88 -4.74 -17.35 -16.42
CA ALA A 88 -4.89 -18.29 -15.32
C ALA A 88 -3.74 -19.31 -15.32
N ASP A 89 -3.39 -19.87 -16.48
CA ASP A 89 -2.26 -20.78 -16.65
C ASP A 89 -0.92 -20.09 -16.32
N LEU A 90 -0.78 -18.81 -16.70
CA LEU A 90 0.40 -18.01 -16.39
C LEU A 90 0.55 -17.84 -14.88
N LEU A 91 -0.50 -17.41 -14.19
CA LEU A 91 -0.49 -17.25 -12.73
C LEU A 91 -0.26 -18.58 -12.00
N ASP A 92 -0.87 -19.68 -12.45
CA ASP A 92 -0.62 -21.03 -11.90
C ASP A 92 0.85 -21.43 -12.04
N THR A 93 1.50 -21.04 -13.15
CA THR A 93 2.92 -21.31 -13.39
C THR A 93 3.82 -20.42 -12.53
N ILE A 94 3.48 -19.14 -12.38
CA ILE A 94 4.19 -18.20 -11.50
C ILE A 94 4.10 -18.67 -10.04
N GLN A 95 2.90 -19.03 -9.56
CA GLN A 95 2.70 -19.53 -8.20
C GLN A 95 3.49 -20.81 -7.93
N ARG A 96 3.42 -21.80 -8.84
CA ARG A 96 4.23 -23.02 -8.73
C ARG A 96 5.72 -22.69 -8.69
N THR A 97 6.18 -21.73 -9.49
CA THR A 97 7.57 -21.28 -9.50
C THR A 97 7.98 -20.66 -8.17
N ILE A 98 7.13 -19.83 -7.56
CA ILE A 98 7.36 -19.26 -6.24
C ILE A 98 7.47 -20.36 -5.18
N LEU A 99 6.51 -21.30 -5.17
CA LEU A 99 6.45 -22.40 -4.19
C LEU A 99 7.60 -23.41 -4.33
N ARG A 100 8.27 -23.49 -5.50
CA ARG A 100 9.50 -24.28 -5.64
C ARG A 100 10.61 -23.79 -4.72
N PHE A 101 10.70 -22.49 -4.45
CA PHE A 101 11.82 -21.88 -3.73
C PHE A 101 11.44 -21.34 -2.34
N CYS A 102 10.14 -21.12 -2.08
CA CYS A 102 9.67 -20.48 -0.87
C CYS A 102 8.68 -21.38 -0.13
N VAL A 103 8.90 -21.54 1.18
CA VAL A 103 7.85 -21.95 2.11
C VAL A 103 7.13 -20.68 2.55
N LEU A 104 5.84 -20.62 2.32
CA LEU A 104 5.04 -19.44 2.54
C LEU A 104 3.86 -19.76 3.46
N PRO A 105 3.38 -18.80 4.25
CA PRO A 105 2.09 -18.94 4.90
C PRO A 105 0.99 -19.19 3.88
N ASP A 106 -0.11 -19.78 4.36
CA ASP A 106 -1.33 -19.87 3.58
C ASP A 106 -1.68 -18.49 3.01
N HIS A 107 -2.31 -18.49 1.83
CA HIS A 107 -2.74 -17.27 1.12
C HIS A 107 -1.63 -16.36 0.56
N SER A 108 -0.36 -16.55 0.92
CA SER A 108 0.72 -15.66 0.46
C SER A 108 1.12 -15.87 -0.99
N ALA A 109 1.19 -17.13 -1.45
CA ALA A 109 1.66 -17.44 -2.80
C ALA A 109 0.77 -16.87 -3.93
N PRO A 110 -0.58 -16.93 -3.84
CA PRO A 110 -1.44 -16.25 -4.81
C PRO A 110 -1.22 -14.74 -4.88
N LEU A 111 -1.08 -14.07 -3.73
CA LEU A 111 -0.83 -12.62 -3.68
C LEU A 111 0.50 -12.26 -4.33
N MET A 112 1.56 -13.03 -4.04
CA MET A 112 2.87 -12.84 -4.68
C MET A 112 2.81 -13.05 -6.20
N ALA A 113 2.10 -14.08 -6.66
CA ALA A 113 1.97 -14.36 -8.10
C ALA A 113 1.25 -13.23 -8.85
N VAL A 114 0.14 -12.73 -8.30
CA VAL A 114 -0.60 -11.61 -8.89
C VAL A 114 0.18 -10.31 -8.78
N TRP A 115 0.90 -10.09 -7.69
CA TRP A 115 1.77 -8.92 -7.55
C TRP A 115 2.92 -8.93 -8.56
N ALA A 116 3.46 -10.10 -8.93
CA ALA A 116 4.44 -10.20 -10.01
C ALA A 116 3.87 -9.70 -11.35
N LEU A 117 2.62 -10.08 -11.70
CA LEU A 117 1.92 -9.55 -12.87
C LEU A 117 1.60 -8.06 -12.73
N HIS A 118 1.26 -7.60 -11.52
CA HIS A 118 1.02 -6.17 -11.24
C HIS A 118 2.24 -5.33 -11.61
N ALA A 119 3.46 -5.81 -11.38
CA ALA A 119 4.66 -5.09 -11.76
C ALA A 119 4.77 -4.84 -13.29
N PHE A 120 4.28 -5.76 -14.13
CA PHE A 120 4.19 -5.55 -15.59
C PHE A 120 3.01 -4.65 -15.97
N ALA A 121 1.87 -4.81 -15.29
CA ALA A 121 0.65 -4.04 -15.55
C ALA A 121 0.52 -2.76 -14.71
N HIS A 122 1.62 -2.27 -14.13
CA HIS A 122 1.62 -1.23 -13.10
C HIS A 122 0.99 0.08 -13.59
N ASP A 123 1.22 0.44 -14.85
CA ASP A 123 0.67 1.65 -15.47
C ASP A 123 -0.83 1.58 -15.80
N ALA A 124 -1.46 0.43 -15.61
CA ALA A 124 -2.92 0.28 -15.65
C ALA A 124 -3.59 0.55 -14.30
N SER A 125 -2.82 0.65 -13.21
CA SER A 125 -3.35 0.85 -11.85
C SER A 125 -3.19 2.30 -11.39
N ASP A 126 -4.07 2.74 -10.48
CA ASP A 126 -3.95 4.03 -9.77
C ASP A 126 -3.31 3.90 -8.38
N ILE A 127 -3.38 2.69 -7.82
CA ILE A 127 -2.76 2.32 -6.55
C ILE A 127 -1.68 1.27 -6.82
N SER A 128 -0.50 1.49 -6.25
CA SER A 128 0.62 0.54 -6.26
C SER A 128 0.79 -0.03 -4.85
N PRO A 129 0.20 -1.19 -4.53
CA PRO A 129 0.46 -1.87 -3.27
C PRO A 129 1.94 -2.27 -3.16
N VAL A 130 2.55 -2.02 -2.00
CA VAL A 130 3.90 -2.48 -1.68
C VAL A 130 3.84 -3.97 -1.35
N LEU A 131 4.68 -4.81 -1.95
CA LEU A 131 4.84 -6.19 -1.46
C LEU A 131 5.85 -6.20 -0.31
N ALA A 132 5.46 -6.64 0.87
CA ALA A 132 6.35 -6.60 2.03
C ALA A 132 6.60 -7.99 2.63
N PHE A 133 7.86 -8.41 2.67
CA PHE A 133 8.30 -9.61 3.36
C PHE A 133 8.78 -9.24 4.76
N VAL A 134 8.00 -9.62 5.77
CA VAL A 134 8.36 -9.42 7.18
C VAL A 134 8.64 -10.75 7.85
N SER A 135 9.47 -10.72 8.90
CA SER A 135 9.72 -11.91 9.70
C SER A 135 10.14 -11.52 11.11
N PRO A 136 9.80 -12.30 12.14
CA PRO A 136 10.22 -12.01 13.51
C PRO A 136 11.73 -12.12 13.70
N GLU A 137 12.41 -12.97 12.92
CA GLU A 137 13.81 -13.33 13.12
C GLU A 137 14.62 -13.42 11.81
N LYS A 138 15.94 -13.44 11.94
CA LYS A 138 16.86 -13.68 10.81
C LYS A 138 16.65 -15.09 10.23
N ARG A 139 17.02 -15.27 8.96
CA ARG A 139 17.04 -16.57 8.24
C ARG A 139 15.66 -17.21 8.00
N CYS A 140 14.62 -16.40 7.86
CA CYS A 140 13.27 -16.86 7.47
C CYS A 140 13.01 -16.84 5.94
N GLY A 141 14.05 -16.75 5.10
CA GLY A 141 13.90 -16.82 3.64
C GLY A 141 13.54 -15.51 2.91
N LYS A 142 13.52 -14.35 3.60
CA LYS A 142 13.25 -13.03 3.00
C LYS A 142 14.04 -12.73 1.72
N THR A 143 15.36 -12.81 1.77
CA THR A 143 16.23 -12.58 0.61
C THR A 143 15.95 -13.56 -0.53
N THR A 144 15.59 -14.81 -0.22
CA THR A 144 15.19 -15.80 -1.24
C THR A 144 13.87 -15.41 -1.89
N ALA A 145 12.85 -15.06 -1.10
CA ALA A 145 11.57 -14.58 -1.64
C ALA A 145 11.76 -13.34 -2.52
N MET A 146 12.58 -12.39 -2.09
CA MET A 146 12.90 -11.20 -2.89
C MET A 146 13.66 -11.54 -4.17
N SER A 147 14.60 -12.48 -4.14
CA SER A 147 15.33 -12.93 -5.34
C SER A 147 14.40 -13.60 -6.35
N VAL A 148 13.45 -14.40 -5.86
CA VAL A 148 12.40 -15.02 -6.70
C VAL A 148 11.52 -13.95 -7.32
N MET A 149 11.06 -12.96 -6.54
CA MET A 149 10.28 -11.84 -7.08
C MET A 149 11.08 -11.06 -8.13
N GLY A 150 12.35 -10.75 -7.87
CA GLY A 150 13.20 -10.05 -8.84
C GLY A 150 13.44 -10.82 -10.14
N ALA A 151 13.42 -12.14 -10.10
CA ALA A 151 13.47 -12.98 -11.29
C ALA A 151 12.14 -13.06 -12.06
N LEU A 152 11.03 -12.68 -11.43
CA LEU A 152 9.68 -12.75 -11.98
C LEU A 152 9.09 -11.38 -12.33
N THR A 153 9.77 -10.27 -12.02
CA THR A 153 9.32 -8.90 -12.31
C THR A 153 10.13 -8.20 -13.41
N PRO A 154 9.60 -7.14 -14.06
CA PRO A 154 10.33 -6.37 -15.05
C PRO A 154 11.30 -5.39 -14.39
N LYS A 155 12.43 -5.10 -15.07
CA LYS A 155 13.40 -4.05 -14.69
C LYS A 155 13.73 -4.08 -13.19
N SER A 156 14.01 -5.26 -12.65
CA SER A 156 14.19 -5.47 -11.21
C SER A 156 15.47 -4.80 -10.71
N MET A 157 15.32 -3.82 -9.83
CA MET A 157 16.42 -3.13 -9.16
C MET A 157 16.55 -3.62 -7.72
N HIS A 158 17.53 -4.49 -7.45
CA HIS A 158 17.87 -4.90 -6.09
C HIS A 158 18.73 -3.85 -5.38
N ALA A 159 18.30 -3.42 -4.19
CA ALA A 159 19.01 -2.48 -3.35
C ALA A 159 19.07 -2.99 -1.89
N VAL A 160 20.27 -3.01 -1.31
CA VAL A 160 20.49 -3.32 0.13
C VAL A 160 20.63 -2.03 0.95
N ASN A 161 21.08 -0.94 0.32
CA ASN A 161 21.10 0.40 0.88
C ASN A 161 21.07 1.41 -0.27
N ILE A 162 20.15 2.37 -0.24
CA ILE A 162 19.97 3.36 -1.30
C ILE A 162 19.70 4.74 -0.68
N SER A 163 20.40 5.76 -1.17
CA SER A 163 20.05 7.13 -0.76
C SER A 163 18.71 7.54 -1.38
N THR A 164 17.92 8.32 -0.65
CA THR A 164 16.65 8.89 -1.17
C THR A 164 16.87 9.60 -2.49
N SER A 165 18.01 10.28 -2.62
CA SER A 165 18.42 11.04 -3.80
C SER A 165 18.65 10.19 -5.05
N VAL A 166 19.14 8.96 -4.88
CA VAL A 166 19.33 8.01 -5.99
C VAL A 166 17.99 7.39 -6.33
N LEU A 167 17.20 7.01 -5.32
CA LEU A 167 15.91 6.33 -5.50
C LEU A 167 14.97 7.11 -6.43
N PHE A 168 14.67 8.38 -6.14
CA PHE A 168 13.71 9.13 -6.97
C PHE A 168 14.24 9.43 -8.37
N ARG A 169 15.56 9.56 -8.55
CA ARG A 169 16.16 9.79 -9.89
C ARG A 169 16.12 8.54 -10.75
N VAL A 170 16.36 7.39 -10.14
CA VAL A 170 16.30 6.09 -10.82
C VAL A 170 14.84 5.74 -11.16
N ILE A 171 13.90 6.00 -10.26
CA ILE A 171 12.47 5.80 -10.55
C ILE A 171 12.02 6.69 -11.71
N GLU A 172 12.34 8.00 -11.68
CA GLU A 172 12.02 8.93 -12.77
C GLU A 172 12.58 8.46 -14.12
N LYS A 173 13.87 8.07 -14.15
CA LYS A 173 14.57 7.79 -15.39
C LYS A 173 14.19 6.43 -15.98
N TYR A 174 14.10 5.39 -15.15
CA TYR A 174 14.06 4.00 -15.62
C TYR A 174 12.77 3.25 -15.27
N GLN A 175 11.94 3.79 -14.37
CA GLN A 175 10.69 3.15 -13.90
C GLN A 175 10.87 1.67 -13.50
N PRO A 176 11.87 1.31 -12.66
CA PRO A 176 12.15 -0.08 -12.34
C PRO A 176 11.16 -0.65 -11.32
N THR A 177 11.14 -1.98 -11.20
CA THR A 177 10.61 -2.63 -10.00
C THR A 177 11.65 -2.52 -8.88
N VAL A 178 11.36 -1.75 -7.84
CA VAL A 178 12.31 -1.49 -6.76
C VAL A 178 12.21 -2.59 -5.69
N LEU A 179 13.32 -3.29 -5.43
CA LEU A 179 13.40 -4.36 -4.45
C LEU A 179 14.40 -3.96 -3.35
N ILE A 180 13.91 -3.71 -2.13
CA ILE A 180 14.70 -3.20 -1.01
C ILE A 180 14.88 -4.30 0.04
N ASP A 181 16.07 -4.89 0.12
CA ASP A 181 16.43 -5.86 1.16
C ASP A 181 17.02 -5.15 2.39
N GLU A 182 17.01 -5.84 3.53
CA GLU A 182 17.54 -5.37 4.82
C GLU A 182 17.02 -3.98 5.25
N ALA A 183 15.76 -3.67 4.92
CA ALA A 183 15.19 -2.34 5.16
C ALA A 183 15.11 -2.00 6.66
N ASP A 184 15.10 -3.00 7.55
CA ASP A 184 15.19 -2.80 9.01
C ASP A 184 16.45 -2.04 9.46
N THR A 185 17.52 -2.04 8.64
CA THR A 185 18.79 -1.40 9.00
C THR A 185 18.79 0.13 8.83
N PHE A 186 17.89 0.69 8.01
CA PHE A 186 17.90 2.13 7.70
C PHE A 186 16.53 2.79 7.62
N LEU A 187 15.44 2.03 7.40
CA LEU A 187 14.13 2.60 7.09
C LEU A 187 13.51 3.34 8.28
N GLU A 188 13.70 2.84 9.51
CA GLU A 188 13.15 3.47 10.72
C GLU A 188 13.74 4.87 10.97
N ALA A 189 15.04 5.04 10.73
CA ALA A 189 15.75 6.30 10.95
C ALA A 189 15.61 7.29 9.78
N ASN A 190 15.18 6.84 8.60
CA ASN A 190 15.16 7.63 7.38
C ASN A 190 13.74 8.07 6.99
N GLU A 191 13.26 9.14 7.63
CA GLU A 191 11.95 9.74 7.33
C GLU A 191 11.80 10.17 5.87
N GLU A 192 12.87 10.69 5.26
CA GLU A 192 12.85 11.17 3.88
C GLU A 192 12.62 10.01 2.89
N LEU A 193 13.31 8.90 3.11
CA LEU A 193 13.16 7.69 2.29
C LEU A 193 11.77 7.07 2.47
N ARG A 194 11.28 6.98 3.72
CA ARG A 194 9.90 6.53 3.98
C ARG A 194 8.89 7.41 3.27
N GLY A 195 9.08 8.73 3.30
CA GLY A 195 8.25 9.68 2.56
C GLY A 195 8.24 9.43 1.05
N ALA A 196 9.41 9.17 0.45
CA ALA A 196 9.51 8.84 -0.97
C ALA A 196 8.83 7.50 -1.33
N LEU A 197 8.97 6.47 -0.48
CA LEU A 197 8.33 5.18 -0.68
C LEU A 197 6.80 5.27 -0.54
N ASN A 198 6.32 5.93 0.52
CA ASN A 198 4.89 6.18 0.76
C ASN A 198 4.25 7.04 -0.33
N GLY A 199 4.98 8.04 -0.83
CA GLY A 199 4.50 8.94 -1.88
C GLY A 199 4.18 8.20 -3.17
N GLY A 200 4.93 7.15 -3.47
CA GLY A 200 4.74 6.32 -4.67
C GLY A 200 3.57 5.34 -4.65
N HIS A 201 2.65 5.45 -3.68
CA HIS A 201 1.52 4.52 -3.51
C HIS A 201 0.29 4.89 -4.36
N ASN A 202 -0.03 6.19 -4.48
CA ASN A 202 -1.12 6.66 -5.33
C ASN A 202 -0.55 7.46 -6.51
N ARG A 203 -0.92 7.05 -7.73
CA ARG A 203 -0.37 7.58 -8.99
C ARG A 203 -0.50 9.09 -9.12
N LEU A 204 -1.61 9.67 -8.68
CA LEU A 204 -1.88 11.11 -8.77
C LEU A 204 -0.91 11.93 -7.92
N SER A 205 -0.54 11.40 -6.75
CA SER A 205 0.35 12.06 -5.79
C SER A 205 1.78 11.52 -5.81
N ALA A 206 2.15 10.68 -6.78
CA ALA A 206 3.41 9.94 -6.80
C ALA A 206 4.62 10.79 -7.20
N PHE A 207 4.83 11.90 -6.48
CA PHE A 207 5.91 12.84 -6.72
C PHE A 207 6.53 13.35 -5.42
N VAL A 208 7.81 13.71 -5.49
CA VAL A 208 8.54 14.39 -4.41
C VAL A 208 9.20 15.65 -4.96
N TRP A 209 9.20 16.73 -4.17
CA TRP A 209 9.90 17.96 -4.53
C TRP A 209 11.31 17.96 -3.95
N ARG A 210 12.30 18.29 -4.77
CA ARG A 210 13.70 18.36 -4.36
C ARG A 210 14.38 19.58 -4.96
N SER A 211 15.25 20.20 -4.18
CA SER A 211 16.15 21.25 -4.66
C SER A 211 17.27 20.61 -5.48
N VAL A 212 17.57 21.16 -6.66
CA VAL A 212 18.58 20.63 -7.59
C VAL A 212 19.54 21.74 -8.01
N GLY A 213 20.83 21.37 -8.12
CA GLY A 213 21.89 22.27 -8.55
C GLY A 213 22.28 23.30 -7.49
N ASP A 214 23.30 24.09 -7.84
CA ASP A 214 23.86 25.13 -6.95
C ASP A 214 22.91 26.33 -6.79
N ASP A 215 22.06 26.58 -7.79
CA ASP A 215 21.01 27.61 -7.76
C ASP A 215 19.76 27.18 -6.95
N HIS A 216 19.76 25.96 -6.37
CA HIS A 216 18.68 25.41 -5.55
C HIS A 216 17.28 25.42 -6.20
N GLU A 217 17.22 25.13 -7.51
CA GLU A 217 15.96 25.13 -8.26
C GLU A 217 15.03 24.00 -7.77
N PRO A 218 13.76 24.29 -7.40
CA PRO A 218 12.82 23.26 -7.02
C PRO A 218 12.41 22.44 -8.25
N ARG A 219 12.65 21.12 -8.18
CA ARG A 219 12.25 20.16 -9.21
C ARG A 219 11.34 19.08 -8.62
N GLN A 220 10.28 18.78 -9.33
CA GLN A 220 9.41 17.65 -9.05
C GLN A 220 10.03 16.37 -9.61
N PHE A 221 10.06 15.31 -8.82
CA PHE A 221 10.48 13.97 -9.24
C PHE A 221 9.39 12.93 -9.05
N ARG A 222 9.14 12.09 -10.04
CA ARG A 222 8.20 10.97 -9.98
C ARG A 222 8.77 9.81 -9.15
N VAL A 223 7.96 9.28 -8.23
CA VAL A 223 8.26 8.12 -7.37
C VAL A 223 7.28 6.95 -7.58
N TRP A 224 6.59 6.96 -8.72
CA TRP A 224 5.67 5.92 -9.18
C TRP A 224 6.45 4.69 -9.68
N ALA A 225 6.37 3.58 -8.96
CA ALA A 225 7.06 2.33 -9.29
C ALA A 225 6.50 1.18 -8.42
N PRO A 226 6.47 -0.07 -8.91
CA PRO A 226 6.25 -1.23 -8.04
C PRO A 226 7.38 -1.34 -7.01
N LYS A 227 7.03 -1.63 -5.76
CA LYS A 227 7.99 -1.69 -4.65
C LYS A 227 7.82 -2.98 -3.86
N CYS A 228 8.92 -3.71 -3.68
CA CYS A 228 9.01 -4.82 -2.75
C CYS A 228 9.99 -4.47 -1.63
N ILE A 229 9.63 -4.72 -0.38
CA ILE A 229 10.47 -4.45 0.79
C ILE A 229 10.63 -5.73 1.60
N ALA A 230 11.84 -6.03 2.08
CA ALA A 230 12.08 -7.05 3.07
C ALA A 230 12.68 -6.45 4.34
N MET A 231 12.14 -6.84 5.49
CA MET A 231 12.64 -6.38 6.78
C MET A 231 12.41 -7.37 7.91
N ILE A 232 13.25 -7.28 8.94
CA ILE A 232 13.04 -7.96 10.21
C ILE A 232 12.15 -7.10 11.11
N GLY A 233 11.23 -7.75 11.84
CA GLY A 233 10.29 -7.06 12.71
C GLY A 233 9.11 -6.48 11.94
N LYS A 234 8.60 -5.33 12.40
CA LYS A 234 7.36 -4.72 11.92
C LYS A 234 7.66 -3.58 10.94
N LEU A 235 6.86 -3.50 9.87
CA LEU A 235 6.84 -2.31 9.01
C LEU A 235 6.45 -1.06 9.80
N PRO A 236 6.97 0.13 9.42
CA PRO A 236 6.38 1.37 9.89
C PRO A 236 4.90 1.43 9.49
N ASP A 237 4.01 1.79 10.41
CA ASP A 237 2.53 1.77 10.20
C ASP A 237 2.11 2.42 8.88
N THR A 238 2.74 3.55 8.50
CA THR A 238 2.45 4.22 7.22
C THR A 238 2.73 3.35 5.98
N LEU A 239 3.75 2.51 6.00
CA LEU A 239 4.04 1.60 4.88
C LEU A 239 3.18 0.34 4.96
N GLU A 240 2.89 -0.13 6.17
CA GLU A 240 2.04 -1.29 6.42
C GLU A 240 0.63 -1.11 5.83
N ASP A 241 0.00 0.05 6.06
CA ASP A 241 -1.30 0.41 5.46
C ASP A 241 -1.29 0.38 3.91
N ARG A 242 -0.12 0.48 3.29
CA ARG A 242 0.08 0.54 1.84
C ARG A 242 0.64 -0.77 1.27
N ALA A 243 0.69 -1.82 2.09
CA ALA A 243 1.40 -3.05 1.76
C ALA A 243 0.49 -4.29 1.75
N LEU A 244 0.85 -5.24 0.89
CA LEU A 244 0.48 -6.64 0.98
C LEU A 244 1.58 -7.33 1.79
N VAL A 245 1.29 -7.60 3.06
CA VAL A 245 2.28 -8.14 4.00
C VAL A 245 2.31 -9.66 3.95
N VAL A 246 3.50 -10.22 3.78
CA VAL A 246 3.77 -11.66 3.79
C VAL A 246 4.66 -11.96 5.01
N HIS A 247 4.06 -12.59 6.02
CA HIS A 247 4.73 -12.92 7.29
C HIS A 247 5.52 -14.22 7.18
N LEU A 248 6.78 -14.13 6.76
CA LEU A 248 7.65 -15.28 6.62
C LEU A 248 8.07 -15.85 7.98
N ARG A 249 8.03 -17.18 8.07
CA ARG A 249 8.43 -17.94 9.26
C ARG A 249 9.63 -18.82 8.94
N ARG A 250 10.35 -19.23 9.99
CA ARG A 250 11.46 -20.15 9.83
C ARG A 250 10.92 -21.50 9.36
N LYS A 251 11.49 -21.98 8.28
CA LYS A 251 11.25 -23.31 7.73
C LYS A 251 11.43 -24.42 8.78
N GLN A 252 10.47 -25.34 8.86
CA GLN A 252 10.47 -26.48 9.77
C GLN A 252 11.28 -27.66 9.23
N GLU A 253 11.64 -28.58 10.12
CA GLU A 253 12.27 -29.85 9.77
C GLU A 253 11.24 -30.73 9.04
N GLY A 254 11.47 -31.01 7.75
CA GLY A 254 10.56 -31.77 6.89
C GLY A 254 10.01 -30.97 5.72
N GLU A 255 9.94 -29.65 5.84
CA GLU A 255 9.68 -28.80 4.68
C GLU A 255 10.91 -28.86 3.76
N THR A 256 10.71 -28.98 2.45
CA THR A 256 11.80 -28.98 1.46
C THR A 256 11.44 -28.05 0.32
N VAL A 257 12.40 -27.22 -0.07
CA VAL A 257 12.30 -26.29 -1.19
C VAL A 257 13.61 -26.35 -1.95
N GLU A 258 13.55 -26.06 -3.24
CA GLU A 258 14.71 -25.94 -4.09
C GLU A 258 15.55 -24.73 -3.68
N ARG A 259 16.86 -24.81 -3.85
CA ARG A 259 17.76 -23.68 -3.61
C ARG A 259 17.71 -22.74 -4.81
N PHE A 260 17.28 -21.50 -4.59
CA PHE A 260 17.36 -20.46 -5.61
C PHE A 260 18.82 -20.18 -5.99
N ARG A 261 19.06 -20.05 -7.30
CA ARG A 261 20.39 -19.92 -7.89
C ARG A 261 20.42 -18.69 -8.80
N ALA A 262 21.18 -17.67 -8.39
CA ALA A 262 21.28 -16.40 -9.12
C ALA A 262 21.86 -16.57 -10.54
N ASP A 263 22.70 -17.58 -10.75
CA ASP A 263 23.26 -17.92 -12.07
C ASP A 263 22.25 -18.55 -13.04
N ARG A 264 21.03 -18.82 -12.56
CA ARG A 264 19.94 -19.45 -13.31
C ARG A 264 18.72 -18.55 -13.49
N VAL A 265 18.85 -17.24 -13.21
CA VAL A 265 17.74 -16.29 -13.35
C VAL A 265 17.16 -16.26 -14.77
N GLN A 266 17.98 -16.52 -15.79
CA GLN A 266 17.52 -16.59 -17.17
C GLN A 266 16.55 -17.77 -17.45
N GLU A 267 16.47 -18.76 -16.57
CA GLU A 267 15.45 -19.82 -16.66
C GLU A 267 14.02 -19.24 -16.56
N PHE A 268 13.84 -18.06 -15.96
CA PHE A 268 12.55 -17.40 -15.78
C PHE A 268 12.20 -16.40 -16.90
N GLU A 269 13.09 -16.20 -17.87
CA GLU A 269 12.89 -15.26 -18.98
C GLU A 269 11.56 -15.51 -19.71
N HIS A 270 11.26 -16.77 -20.03
CA HIS A 270 10.01 -17.15 -20.69
C HIS A 270 8.75 -16.74 -19.92
N LEU A 271 8.79 -16.75 -18.58
CA LEU A 271 7.67 -16.27 -17.75
C LEU A 271 7.55 -14.76 -17.81
N ARG A 272 8.68 -14.04 -17.75
CA ARG A 272 8.70 -12.58 -17.87
C ARG A 272 8.20 -12.10 -19.23
N ARG A 273 8.62 -12.75 -20.32
CA ARG A 273 8.11 -12.47 -21.68
C ARG A 273 6.61 -12.70 -21.80
N LYS A 274 6.10 -13.78 -21.21
CA LYS A 274 4.66 -14.08 -21.15
C LYS A 274 3.88 -13.07 -20.31
N ALA A 275 4.43 -12.65 -19.18
CA ALA A 275 3.84 -11.63 -18.32
C ALA A 275 3.79 -10.26 -19.00
N ALA A 276 4.87 -9.85 -19.69
CA ALA A 276 4.89 -8.64 -20.50
C ALA A 276 3.81 -8.69 -21.58
N ARG A 277 3.74 -9.80 -22.35
CA ARG A 277 2.71 -9.98 -23.37
C ARG A 277 1.29 -9.91 -22.80
N TRP A 278 1.04 -10.61 -21.70
CA TRP A 278 -0.27 -10.62 -21.08
C TRP A 278 -0.67 -9.21 -20.59
N ALA A 279 0.25 -8.47 -19.97
CA ALA A 279 -0.01 -7.12 -19.51
C ALA A 279 -0.31 -6.15 -20.66
N ASP A 280 0.43 -6.25 -21.77
CA ASP A 280 0.21 -5.43 -22.98
C ASP A 280 -1.19 -5.68 -23.57
N ASP A 281 -1.54 -6.95 -23.78
CA ASP A 281 -2.82 -7.37 -24.37
C ASP A 281 -4.03 -6.92 -23.52
N HIS A 282 -3.86 -6.81 -22.20
CA HIS A 282 -4.97 -6.54 -21.26
C HIS A 282 -4.94 -5.14 -20.64
N SER A 283 -3.99 -4.29 -21.02
CA SER A 283 -3.75 -2.97 -20.42
C SER A 283 -4.99 -2.07 -20.36
N MET A 284 -5.77 -1.98 -21.44
CA MET A 284 -7.04 -1.21 -21.46
C MET A 284 -8.08 -1.83 -20.53
N ARG A 285 -8.28 -3.14 -20.60
CA ARG A 285 -9.26 -3.84 -19.76
C ARG A 285 -8.96 -3.69 -18.28
N LEU A 286 -7.68 -3.69 -17.90
CA LEU A 286 -7.24 -3.47 -16.52
C LEU A 286 -7.47 -2.04 -16.02
N ARG A 287 -7.48 -1.03 -16.91
CA ARG A 287 -7.82 0.35 -16.55
C ARG A 287 -9.31 0.55 -16.34
N ASP A 288 -10.13 -0.16 -17.13
CA ASP A 288 -11.58 0.06 -17.17
C ASP A 288 -12.36 -0.80 -16.18
N ILE A 289 -11.76 -1.88 -15.66
CA ILE A 289 -12.44 -2.81 -14.76
C ILE A 289 -12.65 -2.21 -13.36
N ASP A 290 -13.85 -2.44 -12.81
CA ASP A 290 -14.18 -2.17 -11.41
C ASP A 290 -14.42 -3.52 -10.70
N PRO A 291 -13.36 -4.11 -10.11
CA PRO A 291 -13.45 -5.44 -9.53
C PRO A 291 -14.21 -5.42 -8.19
N ASP A 292 -14.93 -6.50 -7.89
CA ASP A 292 -15.57 -6.67 -6.58
C ASP A 292 -14.51 -6.87 -5.49
N ILE A 293 -14.55 -6.06 -4.43
CA ILE A 293 -13.57 -6.08 -3.33
C ILE A 293 -14.22 -6.62 -2.07
N PRO A 294 -13.54 -7.51 -1.32
CA PRO A 294 -14.10 -8.03 -0.07
C PRO A 294 -14.39 -6.90 0.93
N GLY A 295 -15.67 -6.73 1.28
CA GLY A 295 -16.11 -5.67 2.20
C GLY A 295 -15.64 -5.83 3.66
N SER A 296 -15.06 -6.98 4.02
CA SER A 296 -14.45 -7.21 5.34
C SER A 296 -13.06 -6.57 5.48
N LEU A 297 -12.49 -6.05 4.38
CA LEU A 297 -11.22 -5.32 4.41
C LEU A 297 -11.46 -3.88 4.86
N ASN A 298 -10.52 -3.30 5.61
CA ASN A 298 -10.54 -1.87 5.90
C ASN A 298 -10.27 -1.03 4.64
N ASP A 299 -10.60 0.27 4.66
CA ASP A 299 -10.48 1.18 3.50
C ASP A 299 -9.11 1.13 2.81
N ARG A 300 -8.02 1.06 3.59
CA ARG A 300 -6.65 0.99 3.06
C ARG A 300 -6.34 -0.34 2.39
N ALA A 301 -6.77 -1.43 3.00
CA ALA A 301 -6.66 -2.76 2.42
C ALA A 301 -7.52 -2.90 1.16
N GLN A 302 -8.67 -2.23 1.09
CA GLN A 302 -9.51 -2.16 -0.12
C GLN A 302 -8.80 -1.43 -1.27
N ASP A 303 -8.14 -0.28 -0.99
CA ASP A 303 -7.33 0.44 -1.97
C ASP A 303 -6.25 -0.47 -2.59
N ASN A 304 -5.51 -1.19 -1.73
CA ASN A 304 -4.48 -2.16 -2.15
C ASN A 304 -5.08 -3.33 -2.95
N ALA A 305 -6.22 -3.85 -2.49
CA ALA A 305 -6.89 -5.01 -3.07
C ALA A 305 -7.37 -4.74 -4.50
N ARG A 306 -7.75 -3.50 -4.83
CA ARG A 306 -8.34 -3.16 -6.14
C ARG A 306 -7.46 -3.59 -7.31
N ALA A 307 -6.18 -3.23 -7.30
CA ALA A 307 -5.25 -3.59 -8.37
C ALA A 307 -5.04 -5.11 -8.48
N ILE A 308 -4.99 -5.80 -7.34
CA ILE A 308 -4.76 -7.25 -7.27
C ILE A 308 -6.00 -8.02 -7.73
N CYS A 309 -7.20 -7.63 -7.30
CA CYS A 309 -8.47 -8.21 -7.75
C CYS A 309 -8.70 -7.96 -9.26
N ALA A 310 -8.38 -6.76 -9.78
CA ALA A 310 -8.49 -6.46 -11.20
C ALA A 310 -7.68 -7.45 -12.06
N ILE A 311 -6.43 -7.71 -11.69
CA ILE A 311 -5.57 -8.67 -12.39
C ILE A 311 -6.15 -10.08 -12.29
N ALA A 312 -6.63 -10.48 -11.12
CA ALA A 312 -7.24 -11.79 -10.90
C ALA A 312 -8.49 -11.99 -11.77
N ASP A 313 -9.37 -10.98 -11.84
CA ASP A 313 -10.61 -11.00 -12.62
C ASP A 313 -10.36 -11.04 -14.12
N VAL A 314 -9.34 -10.32 -14.59
CA VAL A 314 -8.94 -10.35 -16.01
C VAL A 314 -8.23 -11.66 -16.36
N ALA A 315 -7.41 -12.21 -15.47
CA ALA A 315 -6.74 -13.49 -15.67
C ALA A 315 -7.74 -14.65 -15.71
N GLY A 316 -8.79 -14.60 -14.89
CA GLY A 316 -9.88 -15.57 -14.89
C GLY A 316 -9.54 -16.90 -14.21
N GLY A 317 -10.29 -17.95 -14.55
CA GLY A 317 -10.16 -19.26 -13.90
C GLY A 317 -10.50 -19.21 -12.40
N GLN A 318 -9.65 -19.82 -11.57
CA GLN A 318 -9.81 -19.85 -10.10
C GLN A 318 -9.26 -18.60 -9.39
N TRP A 319 -8.50 -17.77 -10.09
CA TRP A 319 -7.77 -16.63 -9.52
C TRP A 319 -8.64 -15.58 -8.84
N PRO A 320 -9.81 -15.19 -9.38
CA PRO A 320 -10.73 -14.26 -8.72
C PRO A 320 -11.08 -14.67 -7.28
N MET A 321 -11.40 -15.96 -7.08
CA MET A 321 -11.78 -16.50 -5.78
C MET A 321 -10.56 -16.68 -4.87
N LEU A 322 -9.46 -17.24 -5.40
CA LEU A 322 -8.23 -17.48 -4.63
C LEU A 322 -7.66 -16.19 -4.06
N VAL A 323 -7.63 -15.11 -4.85
CA VAL A 323 -7.08 -13.81 -4.45
C VAL A 323 -7.93 -13.15 -3.40
N ARG A 324 -9.26 -13.14 -3.55
CA ARG A 324 -10.16 -12.57 -2.54
C ARG A 324 -10.05 -13.31 -1.21
N ASN A 325 -10.06 -14.64 -1.23
CA ASN A 325 -9.81 -15.45 -0.04
C ASN A 325 -8.43 -15.15 0.57
N ALA A 326 -7.43 -14.92 -0.28
CA ALA A 326 -6.09 -14.63 0.18
C ALA A 326 -5.96 -13.25 0.84
N LEU A 327 -6.62 -12.22 0.29
CA LEU A 327 -6.66 -10.89 0.88
C LEU A 327 -7.37 -10.90 2.24
N VAL A 328 -8.50 -11.59 2.35
CA VAL A 328 -9.22 -11.76 3.63
C VAL A 328 -8.35 -12.52 4.64
N GLY A 329 -7.75 -13.65 4.23
CA GLY A 329 -6.88 -14.43 5.10
C GLY A 329 -5.65 -13.65 5.57
N ALA A 330 -5.06 -12.82 4.72
CA ALA A 330 -3.95 -11.94 5.09
C ALA A 330 -4.38 -10.85 6.09
N ALA A 331 -5.56 -10.24 5.89
CA ALA A 331 -6.10 -9.24 6.81
C ALA A 331 -6.41 -9.84 8.20
N SER A 332 -7.02 -11.04 8.26
CA SER A 332 -7.29 -11.71 9.53
C SER A 332 -6.02 -12.07 10.31
N GLN A 333 -4.92 -12.39 9.62
CA GLN A 333 -3.63 -12.62 10.28
C GLN A 333 -3.02 -11.35 10.89
N ALA A 334 -3.31 -10.18 10.32
CA ALA A 334 -2.90 -8.90 10.90
C ALA A 334 -3.72 -8.53 12.15
N ASP A 335 -4.98 -8.95 12.23
CA ASP A 335 -5.83 -8.78 13.41
C ASP A 335 -5.45 -9.74 14.56
N ASP A 336 -4.83 -10.88 14.24
CA ASP A 336 -4.27 -11.85 15.20
C ASP A 336 -2.88 -11.42 15.73
N GLU A 337 -2.20 -10.44 15.12
CA GLU A 337 -1.08 -9.75 15.79
C GLU A 337 -1.66 -9.00 16.99
N PRO A 338 -1.00 -9.01 18.16
CA PRO A 338 -1.53 -8.38 19.36
C PRO A 338 -1.90 -6.94 19.00
N GLN A 339 -3.23 -6.67 19.02
CA GLN A 339 -3.83 -5.36 18.82
C GLN A 339 -2.86 -4.29 19.32
N SER A 340 -2.65 -3.23 18.53
CA SER A 340 -1.72 -2.15 18.91
C SER A 340 -1.86 -1.89 20.40
N ALA A 341 -0.76 -1.78 21.15
CA ALA A 341 -0.83 -1.77 22.62
C ALA A 341 -1.85 -0.74 23.18
N GLY A 342 -2.23 0.29 22.40
CA GLY A 342 -3.33 1.17 22.72
C GLY A 342 -4.74 0.55 22.59
N VAL A 343 -5.04 -0.23 21.55
CA VAL A 343 -6.33 -0.93 21.38
C VAL A 343 -6.47 -2.06 22.40
N LEU A 344 -5.41 -2.85 22.63
CA LEU A 344 -5.37 -3.85 23.71
C LEU A 344 -5.67 -3.19 25.06
N LEU A 345 -5.04 -2.04 25.32
CA LEU A 345 -5.29 -1.25 26.52
C LEU A 345 -6.75 -0.75 26.60
N LEU A 346 -7.35 -0.32 25.49
CA LEU A 346 -8.77 0.10 25.48
C LEU A 346 -9.69 -1.07 25.82
N ARG A 347 -9.45 -2.26 25.26
CA ARG A 347 -10.21 -3.48 25.54
C ARG A 347 -10.14 -3.84 27.02
N ASP A 348 -8.93 -3.91 27.57
CA ASP A 348 -8.72 -4.29 28.97
C ASP A 348 -9.28 -3.23 29.94
N ILE A 349 -9.21 -1.94 29.58
CA ILE A 349 -9.86 -0.87 30.35
C ILE A 349 -11.40 -1.02 30.30
N ALA A 350 -11.98 -1.38 29.16
CA ALA A 350 -13.41 -1.63 29.04
C ALA A 350 -13.85 -2.78 29.95
N GLU A 351 -13.11 -3.90 29.94
CA GLU A 351 -13.34 -5.04 30.83
C GLU A 351 -13.21 -4.65 32.31
N ILE A 352 -12.22 -3.82 32.67
CA ILE A 352 -12.07 -3.31 34.05
C ILE A 352 -13.26 -2.45 34.46
N PHE A 353 -13.77 -1.58 33.58
CA PHE A 353 -14.94 -0.76 33.88
C PHE A 353 -16.22 -1.59 34.01
N GLU A 354 -16.35 -2.66 33.23
CA GLU A 354 -17.47 -3.58 33.28
C GLU A 354 -17.42 -4.49 34.52
N SER A 355 -16.31 -5.19 34.74
CA SER A 355 -16.10 -6.09 35.89
C SER A 355 -16.23 -5.38 37.23
N LYS A 356 -15.72 -4.15 37.36
CA LYS A 356 -15.83 -3.36 38.60
C LYS A 356 -17.15 -2.60 38.73
N ALA A 357 -17.96 -2.52 37.66
CA ALA A 357 -19.20 -1.75 37.60
C ALA A 357 -19.06 -0.29 38.11
N VAL A 358 -17.96 0.38 37.75
CA VAL A 358 -17.68 1.77 38.17
C VAL A 358 -17.81 2.75 37.01
N SER A 359 -18.20 4.00 37.29
CA SER A 359 -18.23 5.09 36.30
C SER A 359 -16.91 5.87 36.23
N ARG A 360 -16.04 5.72 37.25
CA ARG A 360 -14.72 6.34 37.33
C ARG A 360 -13.73 5.44 38.04
N ILE A 361 -12.46 5.51 37.66
CA ILE A 361 -11.37 4.76 38.29
C ILE A 361 -10.13 5.65 38.48
N GLY A 362 -9.50 5.59 39.65
CA GLY A 362 -8.27 6.35 39.93
C GLY A 362 -7.11 5.86 39.05
N SER A 363 -6.18 6.74 38.66
CA SER A 363 -5.07 6.36 37.77
C SER A 363 -4.15 5.29 38.38
N THR A 364 -3.97 5.27 39.70
CA THR A 364 -3.22 4.20 40.39
C THR A 364 -4.01 2.89 40.41
N GLN A 365 -5.29 2.97 40.78
CA GLN A 365 -6.20 1.81 40.80
C GLN A 365 -6.36 1.17 39.41
N LEU A 366 -6.27 1.97 38.35
CA LEU A 366 -6.28 1.48 36.97
C LEU A 366 -4.99 0.73 36.63
N CYS A 367 -3.82 1.23 37.03
CA CYS A 367 -2.56 0.48 36.87
C CYS A 367 -2.63 -0.86 37.58
N ASP A 368 -3.07 -0.87 38.84
CA ASP A 368 -3.16 -2.08 39.66
C ASP A 368 -4.13 -3.08 39.03
N ALA A 369 -5.28 -2.60 38.52
CA ALA A 369 -6.26 -3.44 37.84
C ALA A 369 -5.72 -4.04 36.54
N LEU A 370 -5.00 -3.26 35.74
CA LEU A 370 -4.38 -3.74 34.51
C LEU A 370 -3.30 -4.80 34.81
N CYS A 371 -2.48 -4.58 35.84
CA CYS A 371 -1.44 -5.55 36.24
C CYS A 371 -2.01 -6.84 36.84
N ALA A 372 -3.28 -6.85 37.24
CA ALA A 372 -3.96 -8.04 37.76
C ALA A 372 -4.56 -8.93 36.67
N LEU A 373 -4.54 -8.50 35.40
CA LEU A 373 -5.00 -9.30 34.26
C LEU A 373 -3.87 -10.26 33.83
N GLU A 374 -3.99 -11.54 34.19
CA GLU A 374 -2.98 -12.57 33.92
C GLU A 374 -2.74 -12.79 32.41
N GLU A 375 -3.79 -12.68 31.60
CA GLU A 375 -3.75 -12.85 30.14
C GLU A 375 -3.26 -11.59 29.39
N SER A 376 -2.83 -10.54 30.11
CA SER A 376 -2.47 -9.25 29.52
C SER A 376 -1.04 -8.80 29.89
N PRO A 377 -0.34 -8.07 29.01
CA PRO A 377 1.09 -7.80 29.15
C PRO A 377 1.45 -6.73 30.20
N TRP A 378 0.49 -6.28 31.00
CA TRP A 378 0.63 -5.07 31.83
C TRP A 378 1.48 -5.29 33.08
N ALA A 379 1.51 -6.50 33.63
CA ALA A 379 2.33 -6.86 34.79
C ALA A 379 3.83 -6.85 34.45
N GLU A 380 4.18 -7.28 33.23
CA GLU A 380 5.56 -7.40 32.73
C GLU A 380 5.83 -6.45 31.54
N TRP A 381 5.22 -5.27 31.58
CA TRP A 381 5.39 -4.26 30.53
C TRP A 381 6.87 -3.87 30.34
N ARG A 382 7.25 -3.37 29.15
CA ARG A 382 8.60 -2.89 28.77
C ARG A 382 9.75 -3.16 29.78
N ALA A 383 10.60 -4.14 29.45
CA ALA A 383 11.71 -4.63 30.27
C ALA A 383 11.25 -5.29 31.59
N GLY A 384 10.12 -6.00 31.56
CA GLY A 384 9.61 -6.82 32.67
C GLY A 384 9.11 -6.00 33.87
N ARG A 385 8.74 -4.73 33.66
CA ARG A 385 8.26 -3.81 34.69
C ARG A 385 6.76 -3.56 34.56
N PRO A 386 6.00 -3.47 35.66
CA PRO A 386 4.58 -3.15 35.61
C PRO A 386 4.28 -1.83 34.88
N ILE A 387 3.16 -1.78 34.17
CA ILE A 387 2.73 -0.56 33.48
C ILE A 387 2.50 0.58 34.49
N ALA A 388 3.05 1.75 34.17
CA ALA A 388 2.91 2.95 35.00
C ALA A 388 1.91 3.93 34.39
N SER A 389 1.33 4.81 35.22
CA SER A 389 0.32 5.79 34.75
C SER A 389 0.82 6.69 33.63
N ARG A 390 2.14 6.99 33.57
CA ARG A 390 2.74 7.75 32.46
C ARG A 390 2.65 7.00 31.12
N SER A 391 2.81 5.67 31.15
CA SER A 391 2.70 4.83 29.96
C SER A 391 1.25 4.74 29.50
N ILE A 392 0.29 4.59 30.43
CA ILE A 392 -1.15 4.64 30.13
C ILE A 392 -1.51 5.95 29.43
N VAL A 393 -1.09 7.10 29.96
CA VAL A 393 -1.34 8.41 29.32
C VAL A 393 -0.76 8.47 27.90
N LYS A 394 0.46 7.96 27.69
CA LYS A 394 1.08 7.94 26.35
C LYS A 394 0.31 7.07 25.36
N LEU A 395 -0.16 5.91 25.80
CA LEU A 395 -0.94 4.97 24.98
C LEU A 395 -2.36 5.49 24.70
N LEU A 396 -2.95 6.26 25.64
CA LEU A 396 -4.30 6.82 25.50
C LEU A 396 -4.36 8.16 24.76
N LYS A 397 -3.23 8.88 24.66
CA LYS A 397 -3.14 10.20 24.01
C LYS A 397 -3.62 10.21 22.54
N PRO A 398 -3.30 9.23 21.68
CA PRO A 398 -3.79 9.19 20.30
C PRO A 398 -5.32 9.14 20.19
N TYR A 399 -5.99 8.57 21.19
CA TYR A 399 -7.46 8.46 21.26
C TYR A 399 -8.13 9.70 21.88
N GLY A 400 -7.36 10.76 22.17
CA GLY A 400 -7.86 11.97 22.82
C GLY A 400 -8.18 11.80 24.31
N ILE A 401 -7.82 10.67 24.92
CA ILE A 401 -8.16 10.36 26.31
C ILE A 401 -7.02 10.80 27.24
N THR A 402 -7.36 11.61 28.23
CA THR A 402 -6.42 12.06 29.27
C THR A 402 -7.07 11.96 30.65
N PRO A 403 -6.27 11.71 31.71
CA PRO A 403 -6.82 11.60 33.06
C PRO A 403 -7.31 12.96 33.54
N ARG A 404 -8.53 12.98 34.06
CA ARG A 404 -9.08 14.10 34.81
C ARG A 404 -8.44 14.16 36.20
N ARG A 405 -8.56 15.31 36.87
CA ARG A 405 -8.03 15.52 38.22
C ARG A 405 -9.13 16.08 39.13
N ASP A 406 -9.26 15.50 40.31
CA ASP A 406 -10.00 16.08 41.42
C ASP A 406 -9.04 16.62 42.50
N MET A 407 -9.58 17.11 43.62
CA MET A 407 -8.79 17.67 44.74
C MET A 407 -7.80 16.67 45.35
N THR A 408 -8.01 15.37 45.15
CA THR A 408 -7.33 14.28 45.86
C THR A 408 -6.50 13.39 44.94
N GLN A 409 -6.87 13.20 43.67
CA GLN A 409 -6.23 12.25 42.76
C GLN A 409 -6.53 12.51 41.28
N ARG A 410 -5.77 11.83 40.41
CA ARG A 410 -6.07 11.71 38.97
C ARG A 410 -6.95 10.48 38.74
N PHE A 411 -7.92 10.60 37.83
CA PHE A 411 -8.87 9.53 37.52
C PHE A 411 -9.29 9.55 36.05
N TYR A 412 -9.88 8.44 35.62
CA TYR A 412 -10.45 8.24 34.30
C TYR A 412 -11.95 8.01 34.46
N ALA A 413 -12.79 8.73 33.70
CA ALA A 413 -14.22 8.51 33.67
C ALA A 413 -14.58 7.63 32.47
N ARG A 414 -15.48 6.65 32.64
CA ARG A 414 -15.91 5.75 31.55
C ARG A 414 -16.45 6.52 30.34
N ALA A 415 -17.12 7.65 30.58
CA ALA A 415 -17.64 8.53 29.53
C ALA A 415 -16.55 9.09 28.61
N ASP A 416 -15.32 9.27 29.10
CA ASP A 416 -14.20 9.76 28.29
C ASP A 416 -13.74 8.71 27.27
N PHE A 417 -14.06 7.43 27.49
CA PHE A 417 -13.71 6.32 26.62
C PHE A 417 -14.83 5.97 25.63
N ALA A 418 -16.02 6.55 25.74
CA ALA A 418 -17.18 6.13 24.97
C ALA A 418 -16.94 6.18 23.44
N ASP A 419 -16.32 7.26 22.95
CA ASP A 419 -15.97 7.40 21.53
C ASP A 419 -14.92 6.36 21.10
N ALA A 420 -13.88 6.17 21.90
CA ALA A 420 -12.84 5.17 21.61
C ALA A 420 -13.37 3.73 21.67
N PHE A 421 -14.20 3.38 22.66
CA PHE A 421 -14.82 2.06 22.76
C PHE A 421 -15.71 1.78 21.54
N ASN A 422 -16.53 2.76 21.13
CA ASN A 422 -17.40 2.61 19.97
C ASN A 422 -16.65 2.50 18.64
N ARG A 423 -15.44 3.06 18.53
CA ARG A 423 -14.65 3.04 17.28
C ARG A 423 -13.69 1.86 17.17
N TYR A 424 -13.16 1.40 18.31
CA TYR A 424 -12.03 0.46 18.32
C TYR A 424 -12.40 -0.90 18.94
N LEU A 425 -13.56 -1.05 19.59
CA LEU A 425 -13.99 -2.30 20.23
C LEU A 425 -15.30 -2.88 19.67
N SER A 426 -15.96 -2.19 18.74
CA SER A 426 -17.29 -2.52 18.22
C SER A 426 -17.33 -3.72 17.26
N ASP A 427 -16.19 -4.16 16.71
CA ASP A 427 -16.10 -5.33 15.82
C ASP A 427 -15.57 -6.62 16.50
N GLY A 428 -15.39 -6.62 17.82
CA GLY A 428 -14.73 -7.73 18.54
C GLY A 428 -15.63 -8.75 19.24
N THR A 429 -16.95 -8.70 19.09
CA THR A 429 -17.88 -9.55 19.88
C THR A 429 -18.91 -10.31 19.05
N GLU A 430 -18.45 -11.06 18.05
CA GLU A 430 -19.14 -12.29 17.68
C GLU A 430 -18.16 -13.48 17.67
N LYS A 431 -18.44 -14.43 18.59
CA LYS A 431 -17.88 -15.79 18.73
C LYS A 431 -16.71 -15.98 19.70
N SER A 432 -17.05 -16.16 20.98
CA SER A 432 -16.72 -17.40 21.70
C SER A 432 -17.53 -17.49 23.00
N VAL A 433 -18.69 -18.15 22.93
CA VAL A 433 -19.33 -18.73 24.12
C VAL A 433 -19.77 -20.14 23.75
N THR A 434 -18.87 -21.11 23.95
CA THR A 434 -19.26 -22.51 24.14
C THR A 434 -19.40 -22.72 25.64
N SER A 435 -20.57 -22.38 26.19
CA SER A 435 -20.89 -22.73 27.58
C SER A 435 -21.41 -24.16 27.64
N VAL A 436 -20.54 -25.02 28.17
CA VAL A 436 -20.89 -26.33 28.72
C VAL A 436 -21.90 -26.12 29.85
N ILE A 437 -23.09 -26.71 29.74
CA ILE A 437 -23.94 -26.97 30.91
C ILE A 437 -24.31 -28.45 30.90
N SER A 438 -23.72 -29.18 31.84
CA SER A 438 -24.13 -30.52 32.23
C SER A 438 -24.57 -30.52 33.70
N VAL A 439 -25.87 -30.82 33.88
CA VAL A 439 -26.54 -31.53 35.00
C VAL A 439 -26.70 -30.80 36.35
N ILE A 440 -27.95 -30.66 36.82
CA ILE A 440 -28.59 -31.44 37.90
C ILE A 440 -30.07 -31.01 38.01
N GLY A 441 -30.94 -32.01 38.18
CA GLY A 441 -32.37 -31.91 37.95
C GLY A 441 -33.19 -31.23 39.04
N ASN A 442 -34.48 -31.08 38.74
CA ASN A 442 -35.51 -31.04 39.75
C ASN A 442 -36.81 -31.62 39.21
N SER A 443 -37.29 -32.62 39.95
CA SER A 443 -38.55 -33.30 39.80
C SER A 443 -39.72 -32.32 39.91
N SER A 444 -40.67 -32.38 38.98
CA SER A 444 -42.06 -32.04 39.30
C SER A 444 -43.04 -32.83 38.44
N VAL A 445 -43.88 -33.54 39.18
CA VAL A 445 -44.94 -34.43 38.76
C VAL A 445 -46.10 -33.62 38.22
N MET A 446 -46.57 -33.87 37.00
CA MET A 446 -48.00 -33.80 36.68
C MET A 446 -48.39 -34.81 35.59
N LYS A 447 -49.40 -35.60 35.96
CA LYS A 447 -50.04 -36.69 35.22
C LYS A 447 -50.67 -36.18 33.92
N LYS A 448 -50.49 -36.91 32.81
CA LYS A 448 -51.51 -37.00 31.75
C LYS A 448 -51.70 -38.45 31.31
N HIS A 449 -52.99 -38.78 31.17
CA HIS A 449 -53.52 -40.10 30.90
C HIS A 449 -53.25 -40.54 29.47
N ASN A 450 -52.66 -41.73 29.34
CA ASN A 450 -53.14 -42.92 28.63
C ASN A 450 -53.73 -42.82 27.20
N LYS A 451 -53.18 -43.70 26.35
CA LYS A 451 -53.76 -44.42 25.18
C LYS A 451 -53.88 -43.64 23.85
N ILE A 452 -53.62 -44.19 22.65
CA ILE A 452 -53.24 -45.53 22.16
C ILE A 452 -52.72 -45.36 20.70
N ASN A 453 -51.74 -46.19 20.36
CA ASN A 453 -51.27 -46.79 19.07
C ASN A 453 -51.68 -46.26 17.68
N GLY A 454 -50.71 -46.40 16.76
CA GLY A 454 -50.89 -46.77 15.34
C GLY A 454 -50.13 -45.84 14.39
N HIS A 455 -48.83 -46.02 14.17
CA HIS A 455 -48.21 -46.88 13.13
C HIS A 455 -48.56 -46.48 11.68
N ASP A 456 -47.50 -46.07 10.99
CA ASP A 456 -47.16 -46.31 9.58
C ASP A 456 -47.68 -45.44 8.41
N THR A 457 -46.65 -44.93 7.72
CA THR A 457 -46.36 -44.99 6.27
C THR A 457 -46.93 -43.93 5.32
N TYR A 458 -45.97 -43.14 4.83
CA TYR A 458 -45.56 -42.97 3.43
C TYR A 458 -46.60 -42.56 2.36
N ASP A 459 -46.22 -41.43 1.75
CA ASP A 459 -46.19 -41.09 0.33
C ASP A 459 -47.47 -40.83 -0.46
N GLY A 460 -47.37 -39.76 -1.25
CA GLY A 460 -47.94 -39.70 -2.58
C GLY A 460 -48.98 -38.61 -2.80
N ASN A 461 -48.51 -37.49 -3.36
CA ASN A 461 -49.13 -36.72 -4.44
C ASN A 461 -50.66 -36.77 -4.59
N ASP A 462 -51.30 -35.60 -4.62
CA ASP A 462 -51.66 -35.01 -5.91
C ASP A 462 -52.21 -33.58 -5.76
N ALA A 463 -51.85 -32.78 -6.75
CA ALA A 463 -52.33 -31.44 -7.02
C ALA A 463 -53.84 -31.42 -7.29
N TYR A 464 -54.51 -30.31 -6.94
CA TYR A 464 -55.49 -29.66 -7.84
C TYR A 464 -55.65 -28.20 -7.43
N SER A 465 -55.31 -27.34 -8.38
CA SER A 465 -55.71 -25.94 -8.47
C SER A 465 -57.18 -25.82 -8.83
N ASP A 466 -57.84 -24.83 -8.22
CA ASP A 466 -59.05 -24.12 -8.66
C ASP A 466 -59.20 -22.98 -7.63
N HIS A 467 -59.66 -21.78 -7.89
CA HIS A 467 -59.96 -20.97 -9.07
C HIS A 467 -60.27 -19.57 -8.48
N ASP A 468 -60.39 -18.55 -9.33
CA ASP A 468 -61.05 -17.25 -9.06
C ASP A 468 -60.24 -16.21 -8.27
N GLY A 469 -59.92 -15.01 -8.77
CA GLY A 469 -60.43 -14.27 -9.90
C GLY A 469 -61.17 -13.02 -9.42
N GLU A 470 -60.48 -11.88 -9.31
CA GLU A 470 -61.12 -10.58 -9.52
C GLU A 470 -60.09 -9.48 -9.84
N LYS A 471 -60.18 -8.96 -11.07
CA LYS A 471 -59.63 -7.67 -11.52
C LYS A 471 -60.73 -6.63 -11.41
N ARG A 472 -60.39 -5.38 -11.05
CA ARG A 472 -60.80 -4.07 -11.66
C ARG A 472 -59.89 -2.97 -11.09
N HIS A 473 -59.07 -2.31 -11.93
CA HIS A 473 -59.27 -0.96 -12.53
C HIS A 473 -59.24 0.19 -11.51
N ASP A 474 -58.72 1.39 -11.78
CA ASP A 474 -57.81 1.99 -12.78
C ASP A 474 -57.67 3.48 -12.37
N ASP A 475 -56.64 4.15 -12.88
CA ASP A 475 -56.51 5.62 -13.11
C ASP A 475 -56.49 6.59 -11.91
N GLY A 476 -55.63 7.62 -11.82
CA GLY A 476 -54.56 8.12 -12.69
C GLY A 476 -54.12 9.55 -12.30
N SER A 477 -52.99 10.00 -12.88
CA SER A 477 -52.57 11.39 -13.22
C SER A 477 -51.91 12.36 -12.21
N GLY A 478 -50.86 13.04 -12.73
CA GLY A 478 -50.29 14.36 -12.34
C GLY A 478 -49.03 14.29 -11.47
N ASP A 479 -47.90 14.96 -11.70
CA ASP A 479 -47.54 16.08 -12.58
C ASP A 479 -45.99 16.24 -12.64
N THR A 480 -45.52 16.93 -13.67
CA THR A 480 -44.11 17.18 -14.04
C THR A 480 -43.61 18.62 -13.74
N LEU A 481 -42.27 18.74 -13.53
CA LEU A 481 -41.35 19.90 -13.73
C LEU A 481 -41.21 20.98 -12.62
N PRO A 482 -40.13 21.84 -12.58
CA PRO A 482 -38.96 21.96 -13.49
C PRO A 482 -37.55 22.15 -12.84
N LEU A 483 -36.53 22.14 -13.72
CA LEU A 483 -35.13 22.59 -13.57
C LEU A 483 -34.95 24.08 -13.20
N LYS A 484 -33.82 24.41 -12.54
CA LYS A 484 -33.22 25.75 -12.52
C LYS A 484 -31.68 25.72 -12.62
N SER A 485 -31.18 26.61 -13.46
CA SER A 485 -29.79 27.00 -13.75
C SER A 485 -29.29 28.14 -12.86
N TRP A 486 -27.99 28.17 -12.52
CA TRP A 486 -27.10 29.32 -12.24
C TRP A 486 -25.66 28.80 -12.46
N GLY A 487 -24.64 29.49 -13.00
CA GLY A 487 -24.38 30.89 -13.34
C GLY A 487 -22.88 31.15 -13.06
N GLU A 488 -22.14 31.67 -14.03
CA GLU A 488 -20.73 32.10 -13.94
C GLU A 488 -20.54 33.26 -12.94
N ILE A 489 -19.47 33.21 -12.12
CA ILE A 489 -18.48 34.27 -11.83
C ILE A 489 -17.13 33.59 -11.57
#